data_AF-A0A953SLK2-F1
#
_entry.id   AF-A0A953SLK2-F1
#
_cell.length_a   1.000
_cell.length_b   1.000
_cell.length_c   1.000
_cell.angle_alpha   90.00
_cell.angle_beta   90.00
_cell.angle_gamma   90.00
#
_symmetry.space_group_name_H-M   'P 1'
#
loop_
_entity.id
_entity.type
_entity.pdbx_description
1 polymer ?
#
loop_
_entity_poly.entity_id
_entity_poly.type
_entity_poly.pdbx_seq_one_letter_code
_entity_poly.pdbx_strand_id
1 'polypeptide(L)'
;MIFTREVLDAIPVWVEMGARPDDIAAAIGATVGSLQVRCSQAGISLAPPAIRSDVVKPHHWAGLQRAAMRRGIPVPRLMAEIIVGVVEYDLFAAVLGDNDDDKDAAGPQCGVR
;
A
#
# COMPACT_ATOMS: atom_id res chain seq x y z
N MET A 1 -18.90 -3.69 -23.51
CA MET A 1 -17.81 -2.71 -23.22
C MET A 1 -17.04 -3.25 -22.03
N ILE A 2 -15.73 -3.40 -22.14
CA ILE A 2 -14.86 -4.03 -21.12
C ILE A 2 -14.70 -3.17 -19.86
N PHE A 3 -14.81 -1.85 -20.03
CA PHE A 3 -14.83 -0.88 -18.95
C PHE A 3 -16.28 -0.61 -18.55
N THR A 4 -16.84 -1.49 -17.72
CA THR A 4 -18.11 -1.20 -17.04
C THR A 4 -17.86 -0.27 -15.87
N ARG A 5 -18.94 0.29 -15.31
CA ARG A 5 -18.83 1.18 -14.15
C ARG A 5 -18.29 0.42 -12.94
N GLU A 6 -18.72 -0.83 -12.76
CA GLU A 6 -18.23 -1.72 -11.71
C GLU A 6 -16.72 -1.98 -11.83
N VAL A 7 -16.21 -2.17 -13.06
CA VAL A 7 -14.76 -2.33 -13.29
C VAL A 7 -14.02 -1.05 -12.95
N LEU A 8 -14.52 0.11 -13.36
CA LEU A 8 -13.89 1.40 -13.05
C LEU A 8 -13.88 1.69 -11.54
N ASP A 9 -14.96 1.34 -10.84
CA ASP A 9 -15.08 1.52 -9.39
C ASP A 9 -14.13 0.58 -8.61
N ALA A 10 -13.75 -0.57 -9.18
CA ALA A 10 -12.82 -1.53 -8.57
C ALA A 10 -11.33 -1.17 -8.76
N ILE A 11 -10.97 -0.43 -9.81
CA ILE A 11 -9.57 -0.09 -10.14
C ILE A 11 -8.86 0.64 -8.99
N PRO A 12 -9.43 1.66 -8.32
CA PRO A 12 -8.78 2.32 -7.19
C PRO A 12 -8.36 1.35 -6.09
N VAL A 13 -9.22 0.38 -5.75
CA VAL A 13 -8.93 -0.64 -4.73
C VAL A 13 -7.73 -1.50 -5.13
N TRP A 14 -7.64 -1.87 -6.40
CA TRP A 14 -6.50 -2.64 -6.91
C TRP A 14 -5.20 -1.84 -6.87
N VAL A 15 -5.25 -0.55 -7.20
CA VAL A 15 -4.10 0.37 -7.09
C VAL A 15 -3.66 0.52 -5.63
N GLU A 16 -4.60 0.64 -4.69
CA GLU A 16 -4.29 0.69 -3.25
C GLU A 16 -3.64 -0.60 -2.74
N MET A 17 -4.05 -1.75 -3.27
CA MET A 17 -3.39 -3.04 -3.01
C MET A 17 -2.03 -3.20 -3.71
N GLY A 18 -1.59 -2.21 -4.48
CA GLY A 18 -0.29 -2.20 -5.15
C GLY A 18 -0.26 -2.89 -6.51
N ALA A 19 -1.41 -3.20 -7.11
CA ALA A 19 -1.46 -3.76 -8.46
C ALA A 19 -0.87 -2.77 -9.48
N ARG A 20 0.00 -3.26 -10.37
CA ARG A 20 0.59 -2.41 -11.42
C ARG A 20 -0.40 -2.23 -12.57
N PRO A 21 -0.31 -1.13 -13.34
CA PRO A 21 -1.19 -0.91 -14.49
C PRO A 21 -1.18 -2.05 -15.52
N ASP A 22 -0.04 -2.73 -15.66
CA ASP A 22 0.11 -3.90 -16.54
C ASP A 22 -0.76 -5.08 -16.06
N ASP A 23 -0.76 -5.35 -14.75
CA ASP A 23 -1.54 -6.43 -14.12
C ASP A 23 -3.04 -6.13 -14.18
N ILE A 24 -3.42 -4.87 -13.92
CA ILE A 24 -4.80 -4.39 -14.01
C ILE A 24 -5.33 -4.52 -15.44
N ALA A 25 -4.52 -4.12 -16.43
CA ALA A 25 -4.90 -4.23 -17.84
C ALA A 25 -5.09 -5.69 -18.26
N ALA A 26 -4.20 -6.58 -17.84
CA ALA A 26 -4.31 -8.02 -18.09
C ALA A 26 -5.57 -8.62 -17.45
N ALA A 27 -5.87 -8.26 -16.20
CA ALA A 27 -7.05 -8.75 -15.48
C ALA A 27 -8.39 -8.34 -16.15
N ILE A 28 -8.45 -7.15 -16.74
CA ILE A 28 -9.63 -6.64 -17.44
C ILE A 28 -9.71 -7.12 -18.90
N GLY A 29 -8.62 -7.68 -19.44
CA GLY A 29 -8.52 -8.05 -20.85
C GLY A 29 -8.39 -6.82 -21.76
N ALA A 30 -7.72 -5.77 -21.28
CA ALA A 30 -7.48 -4.53 -22.00
C ALA A 30 -5.99 -4.28 -22.24
N THR A 31 -5.67 -3.32 -23.11
CA THR A 31 -4.30 -2.80 -23.21
C THR A 31 -4.06 -1.74 -22.14
N VAL A 32 -2.80 -1.58 -21.72
CA VAL A 32 -2.39 -0.53 -20.77
C VAL A 32 -2.77 0.87 -21.28
N GLY A 33 -2.61 1.13 -22.59
CA GLY A 33 -3.00 2.40 -23.20
C GLY A 33 -4.51 2.65 -23.12
N SER A 34 -5.34 1.63 -23.35
CA SER A 34 -6.79 1.74 -23.20
C SER A 34 -7.20 1.97 -21.75
N LEU A 35 -6.56 1.28 -20.81
CA LEU A 35 -6.76 1.47 -19.37
C LEU A 35 -6.42 2.91 -18.95
N GLN A 36 -5.25 3.42 -19.34
CA GLN A 36 -4.80 4.78 -19.04
C GLN A 36 -5.78 5.85 -19.54
N VAL A 37 -6.22 5.74 -20.79
CA VAL A 37 -7.19 6.68 -21.37
C VAL A 37 -8.50 6.64 -20.58
N ARG A 38 -9.01 5.46 -20.26
CA ARG A 38 -10.28 5.31 -19.55
C ARG A 38 -10.21 5.81 -18.10
N CYS A 39 -9.14 5.47 -17.38
CA CYS A 39 -8.93 5.97 -16.02
C CYS A 39 -8.77 7.49 -16.01
N SER A 40 -8.05 8.07 -16.97
CA SER A 40 -7.93 9.53 -17.11
C SER A 40 -9.29 10.19 -17.38
N GLN A 41 -10.11 9.62 -18.27
CA GLN A 41 -11.48 10.10 -18.52
C GLN A 41 -12.39 10.00 -17.29
N ALA A 42 -12.18 8.99 -16.45
CA ALA A 42 -12.94 8.75 -15.23
C ALA A 42 -12.38 9.48 -13.99
N GLY A 43 -11.26 10.21 -14.12
CA GLY A 43 -10.58 10.86 -12.99
C GLY A 43 -9.87 9.90 -12.03
N ILE A 44 -9.59 8.67 -12.46
CA ILE A 44 -8.92 7.63 -11.66
C ILE A 44 -7.42 7.72 -11.88
N SER A 45 -6.67 7.90 -10.80
CA SER A 45 -5.21 7.81 -10.83
C SER A 45 -4.76 6.36 -10.84
N LEU A 46 -3.87 6.02 -11.78
CA LEU A 46 -3.15 4.74 -11.81
C LEU A 46 -1.76 4.84 -11.19
N ALA A 47 -1.42 6.00 -10.61
CA ALA A 47 -0.15 6.16 -9.92
C ALA A 47 -0.15 5.24 -8.70
N PRO A 48 0.91 4.41 -8.52
CA PRO A 48 1.01 3.60 -7.33
C PRO A 48 1.01 4.49 -6.09
N PRO A 49 0.45 4.03 -4.96
CA PRO A 49 0.54 4.76 -3.71
C PRO A 49 2.01 5.04 -3.43
N ALA A 50 2.34 6.32 -3.22
CA ALA A 50 3.70 6.70 -2.91
C ALA A 50 4.12 5.93 -1.65
N ILE A 51 5.09 5.03 -1.77
CA ILE A 51 5.76 4.50 -0.59
C ILE A 51 6.36 5.72 0.07
N ARG A 52 5.75 6.13 1.18
CA ARG A 52 6.16 7.26 1.99
C ARG A 52 7.62 7.04 2.40
N SER A 53 8.55 7.64 1.66
CA SER A 53 9.98 7.56 1.94
C SER A 53 10.32 8.11 3.34
N ASP A 54 9.41 8.89 3.92
CA ASP A 54 9.45 9.38 5.30
C ASP A 54 9.27 8.28 6.36
N VAL A 55 8.70 7.12 6.01
CA VAL A 55 8.59 5.96 6.93
C VAL A 55 9.97 5.37 7.22
N VAL A 56 10.85 5.31 6.22
CA VAL A 56 12.18 4.70 6.35
C VAL A 56 13.22 5.80 6.58
N LYS A 57 13.40 6.18 7.84
CA LYS A 57 14.46 7.11 8.25
C LYS A 57 15.85 6.48 8.11
N PRO A 58 16.93 7.25 7.91
CA PRO A 58 18.29 6.71 7.77
C PRO A 58 18.75 5.80 8.90
N HIS A 59 18.29 6.03 10.13
CA HIS A 59 18.63 5.18 11.27
C HIS A 59 17.93 3.81 11.22
N HIS A 60 16.74 3.69 10.62
CA HIS A 60 16.09 2.39 10.36
C HIS A 60 16.98 1.56 9.42
N TRP A 61 17.50 2.18 8.37
CA TRP A 61 18.42 1.54 7.44
C TRP A 61 19.73 1.11 8.12
N ALA A 62 20.33 1.97 8.95
CA ALA A 62 21.51 1.62 9.73
C ALA A 62 21.24 0.48 10.73
N GLY A 63 20.04 0.38 11.27
CA GLY A 63 19.59 -0.76 12.07
C GLY A 63 19.57 -2.06 11.28
N LEU A 64 18.97 -2.02 10.09
CA LEU A 64 18.88 -3.18 9.19
C LEU A 64 20.25 -3.65 8.71
N GLN A 65 21.14 -2.73 8.34
CA GLN A 65 22.52 -3.04 7.96
C GLN A 65 23.29 -3.73 9.10
N ARG A 66 23.17 -3.22 10.34
CA ARG A 66 23.79 -3.85 11.51
C ARG A 66 23.22 -5.25 11.78
N ALA A 67 21.91 -5.44 11.62
CA ALA A 67 21.29 -6.75 11.78
C ALA A 67 21.78 -7.75 10.71
N ALA A 68 21.90 -7.31 9.46
CA ALA A 68 22.41 -8.13 8.36
C ALA A 68 23.87 -8.52 8.60
N MET A 69 24.70 -7.54 9.01
CA MET A 69 26.11 -7.76 9.34
C MET A 69 26.30 -8.76 10.48
N ARG A 70 25.50 -8.66 11.56
CA ARG A 70 25.56 -9.62 12.68
C ARG A 70 25.20 -11.05 12.27
N ARG A 71 24.39 -11.21 11.22
CA ARG A 71 23.95 -12.50 10.70
C ARG A 71 24.83 -13.02 9.55
N GLY A 72 25.76 -12.22 9.04
CA GLY A 72 26.61 -12.58 7.90
C GLY A 72 25.84 -12.75 6.59
N ILE A 73 24.66 -12.12 6.44
CA ILE A 73 23.82 -12.22 5.23
C ILE A 73 23.66 -10.86 4.56
N PRO A 74 23.44 -10.81 3.24
CA PRO A 74 23.17 -9.55 2.55
C PRO A 74 21.81 -8.99 2.97
N VAL A 75 21.69 -7.66 3.01
CA VAL A 75 20.47 -6.95 3.43
C VAL A 75 19.19 -7.42 2.71
N PRO A 76 19.19 -7.64 1.38
CA PRO A 76 18.01 -8.15 0.68
C PRO A 76 17.53 -9.51 1.20
N ARG A 77 18.46 -10.39 1.60
CA ARG A 77 18.11 -11.69 2.19
C ARG A 77 17.48 -11.51 3.57
N LEU A 78 18.05 -10.64 4.40
CA LEU A 78 17.46 -10.33 5.70
C LEU A 78 16.05 -9.75 5.55
N MET A 79 15.84 -8.85 4.59
CA MET A 79 14.51 -8.29 4.31
C MET A 79 13.51 -9.38 3.96
N ALA A 80 13.89 -10.33 3.09
CA ALA A 80 13.04 -11.46 2.74
C ALA A 80 12.72 -12.34 3.97
N GLU A 81 13.73 -12.65 4.80
CA GLU A 81 13.52 -13.43 6.04
C GLU A 81 12.59 -12.71 7.03
N ILE A 82 12.69 -11.38 7.14
CA ILE A 82 11.78 -10.56 7.96
C ILE A 82 10.35 -10.64 7.41
N ILE A 83 10.15 -10.46 6.10
CA ILE A 83 8.82 -10.53 5.47
C ILE A 83 8.21 -11.91 5.69
N VAL A 84 8.98 -12.97 5.44
CA VAL A 84 8.53 -14.35 5.67
C VAL A 84 8.13 -14.54 7.13
N GLY A 85 8.95 -14.08 8.09
CA GLY A 85 8.61 -14.18 9.51
C GLY A 85 7.35 -13.39 9.89
N VAL A 86 7.16 -12.18 9.36
CA VAL A 86 5.94 -11.40 9.64
C VAL A 86 4.70 -12.14 9.16
N VAL A 87 4.76 -12.75 7.96
CA VAL A 87 3.65 -13.51 7.39
C VAL A 87 3.42 -14.83 8.12
N GLU A 88 4.48 -15.60 8.36
CA GLU A 88 4.40 -16.95 8.94
C GLU A 88 3.91 -16.93 10.39
N TYR A 89 4.27 -15.90 11.14
CA TYR A 89 3.90 -15.75 12.55
C TYR A 89 2.78 -14.72 12.78
N ASP A 90 2.13 -14.25 11.72
CA ASP A 90 1.02 -13.27 11.75
C ASP A 90 1.32 -12.04 12.65
N LEU A 91 2.53 -11.47 12.50
CA LEU A 91 3.03 -10.39 13.36
C LEU A 91 2.60 -8.99 12.89
N PHE A 92 1.59 -8.89 12.01
CA PHE A 92 1.17 -7.63 11.42
C PHE A 92 0.73 -6.61 12.47
N ALA A 93 -0.13 -7.00 13.43
CA ALA A 93 -0.58 -6.11 14.50
C ALA A 93 0.58 -5.61 15.38
N ALA A 94 1.55 -6.49 15.65
CA ALA A 94 2.73 -6.14 16.46
C ALA A 94 3.69 -5.17 15.74
N VAL A 95 3.79 -5.27 14.41
CA VAL A 95 4.71 -4.45 13.60
C VAL A 95 4.07 -3.15 13.12
N LEU A 96 2.79 -3.18 12.76
CA LEU A 96 2.07 -2.05 12.16
C LEU A 96 1.23 -1.27 13.16
N GLY A 97 0.94 -1.85 14.33
CA GLY A 97 -0.03 -1.31 15.29
C GLY A 97 -1.47 -1.42 14.78
N ASP A 98 -2.43 -1.53 15.70
CA ASP A 98 -3.82 -1.20 15.37
C ASP A 98 -3.89 0.33 15.36
N ASN A 99 -4.05 0.95 14.19
CA ASN A 99 -4.32 2.38 14.12
C ASN A 99 -5.74 2.62 14.66
N ASP A 100 -5.87 2.76 15.99
CA ASP A 100 -7.06 3.30 16.67
C ASP A 100 -7.16 4.82 16.42
N ASP A 101 -7.08 5.29 15.18
CA ASP A 101 -7.34 6.67 14.77
C ASP A 101 -8.86 6.97 14.72
N ASP A 102 -9.60 6.53 15.74
CA ASP A 102 -11.04 6.79 15.91
C ASP A 102 -11.37 7.13 17.38
N LYS A 103 -10.55 7.97 18.00
CA LYS A 103 -10.86 8.59 19.31
C LYS A 103 -10.84 10.11 19.24
N ASP A 104 -11.67 10.71 18.38
CA ASP A 104 -12.13 12.10 18.53
C ASP A 104 -13.48 12.34 17.82
N ALA A 105 -14.49 11.53 18.15
CA ALA A 105 -15.88 11.78 17.73
C ALA A 105 -16.89 11.53 18.86
N ALA A 106 -16.75 12.25 19.99
CA ALA A 106 -17.82 12.46 20.97
C ALA A 106 -17.44 13.64 21.91
N GLY A 107 -17.69 14.91 21.56
CA GLY A 107 -18.93 15.66 21.82
C GLY A 107 -18.65 16.81 22.83
N PRO A 108 -19.57 17.77 23.12
CA PRO A 108 -20.82 18.13 22.45
C PRO A 108 -20.80 19.56 21.84
N GLN A 109 -21.76 19.83 20.95
CA GLN A 109 -22.11 21.18 20.52
C GLN A 109 -22.67 21.98 21.71
N CYS A 110 -21.98 23.05 22.11
CA CYS A 110 -22.54 24.07 22.97
C CYS A 110 -23.08 25.20 22.09
N GLY A 111 -24.39 25.21 21.90
CA GLY A 111 -25.14 26.28 21.26
C GLY A 111 -26.52 26.38 21.90
N VAL A 112 -27.00 27.61 22.04
CA VAL A 112 -28.32 28.04 22.56
C VAL A 112 -28.37 28.30 24.07
N ARG A 113 -28.06 29.54 24.47
CA ARG A 113 -29.11 30.55 24.70
C ARG A 113 -28.55 31.96 24.77
#